data_AF-A0A7G9S145-F1
#
_entry.id   AF-A0A7G9S145-F1
#
_cell.length_a   1.000
_cell.length_b   1.000
_cell.length_c   1.000
_cell.angle_alpha   90.00
_cell.angle_beta   90.00
_cell.angle_gamma   90.00
#
_symmetry.space_group_name_H-M   'P 1'
#
loop_
_entity.id
_entity.type
_entity.pdbx_description
1 polymer ?
#
loop_
_entity_poly.entity_id
_entity_poly.type
_entity_poly.pdbx_seq_one_letter_code
_entity_poly.pdbx_strand_id
1 'polypeptide(L)'
;MLEKHYRTLKHIDSRFPEDMTVIVELPKTDQYQVVYFLIDLMDASNYDNIFLSRYLFSKIPEVWLVSNLPDLMNDIESSQHFDWNDEWLVRRMAEAMSFSGLLLDWTLKKASSSQDANVLEAVEEFQIYLPHGTNRYEVVIDLTVR
;
A
#
# COMPACT_ATOMS: atom_id res chain seq x y z
N MET A 1 -6.64 -18.48 2.59
CA MET A 1 -6.24 -17.10 2.97
C MET A 1 -6.72 -16.10 1.94
N LEU A 2 -6.25 -16.20 0.68
CA LEU A 2 -6.71 -15.38 -0.46
C LEU A 2 -8.23 -15.29 -0.62
N GLU A 3 -8.95 -16.42 -0.52
CA GLU A 3 -10.41 -16.44 -0.67
C GLU A 3 -11.16 -15.60 0.40
N LYS A 4 -10.62 -15.46 1.61
CA LYS A 4 -11.21 -14.61 2.66
C LYS A 4 -11.01 -13.13 2.31
N HIS A 5 -9.81 -12.77 1.86
CA HIS A 5 -9.45 -11.41 1.49
C HIS A 5 -10.23 -10.92 0.26
N TYR A 6 -10.36 -11.75 -0.77
CA TYR A 6 -11.20 -11.42 -1.92
C TYR A 6 -12.68 -11.33 -1.56
N ARG A 7 -13.18 -12.14 -0.63
CA ARG A 7 -14.55 -11.98 -0.11
C ARG A 7 -14.76 -10.62 0.55
N THR A 8 -13.81 -10.16 1.38
CA THR A 8 -13.88 -8.81 1.98
C THR A 8 -13.96 -7.73 0.92
N LEU A 9 -13.10 -7.76 -0.10
CA LEU A 9 -13.15 -6.79 -1.19
C LEU A 9 -14.47 -6.88 -2.01
N LYS A 10 -14.96 -8.10 -2.31
CA LYS A 10 -16.26 -8.30 -2.99
C LYS A 10 -17.44 -7.72 -2.23
N HIS A 11 -17.35 -7.59 -0.90
CA HIS A 11 -18.38 -6.93 -0.10
C HIS A 11 -18.39 -5.41 -0.27
N ILE A 12 -17.25 -4.81 -0.66
CA ILE A 12 -17.16 -3.38 -0.99
C ILE A 12 -17.63 -3.17 -2.44
N ASP A 13 -16.97 -3.83 -3.41
CA ASP A 13 -17.42 -3.89 -4.81
C ASP A 13 -17.13 -5.28 -5.39
N SER A 14 -18.14 -5.88 -6.01
CA SER A 14 -18.07 -7.23 -6.57
C SER A 14 -16.98 -7.45 -7.63
N ARG A 15 -16.47 -6.37 -8.26
CA ARG A 15 -15.48 -6.41 -9.35
C ARG A 15 -14.02 -6.53 -8.87
N PHE A 16 -13.74 -6.33 -7.58
CA PHE A 16 -12.37 -6.19 -7.09
C PHE A 16 -11.44 -7.39 -7.30
N PRO A 17 -11.92 -8.65 -7.28
CA PRO A 17 -11.00 -9.76 -7.52
C PRO A 17 -10.49 -9.85 -8.97
N GLU A 18 -11.17 -9.16 -9.88
CA GLU A 18 -10.85 -9.12 -11.29
C GLU A 18 -10.23 -7.78 -11.71
N ASP A 19 -10.59 -6.68 -11.06
CA ASP A 19 -10.17 -5.32 -11.44
C ASP A 19 -10.09 -4.37 -10.23
N MET A 20 -8.88 -3.92 -9.89
CA MET A 20 -8.65 -2.92 -8.83
C MET A 20 -8.84 -1.48 -9.32
N THR A 21 -8.96 -1.23 -10.63
CA THR A 21 -9.16 0.11 -11.17
C THR A 21 -10.52 0.69 -10.82
N VAL A 22 -11.49 -0.16 -10.46
CA VAL A 22 -12.82 0.23 -10.00
C VAL A 22 -12.81 1.19 -8.81
N ILE A 23 -11.77 1.18 -7.96
CA ILE A 23 -11.67 2.07 -6.80
C ILE A 23 -11.87 3.55 -7.16
N VAL A 24 -11.49 3.97 -8.37
CA VAL A 24 -11.60 5.36 -8.81
C VAL A 24 -13.05 5.84 -8.98
N GLU A 25 -13.99 4.89 -9.13
CA GLU A 25 -15.43 5.16 -9.32
C GLU A 25 -16.20 5.13 -8.00
N LEU A 26 -15.58 4.62 -6.93
CA LEU A 26 -16.25 4.42 -5.65
C LEU A 26 -16.43 5.72 -4.88
N PRO A 27 -17.44 5.80 -3.99
CA PRO A 27 -17.54 6.92 -3.06
C PRO A 27 -16.32 6.93 -2.11
N LYS A 28 -15.96 8.13 -1.61
CA LYS A 28 -14.76 8.32 -0.76
C LYS A 28 -14.71 7.37 0.45
N THR A 29 -15.87 7.08 1.06
CA THR A 29 -15.96 6.14 2.19
C THR A 29 -15.49 4.73 1.83
N ASP A 30 -15.82 4.25 0.64
CA ASP A 30 -15.43 2.91 0.21
C ASP A 30 -13.98 2.90 -0.29
N GLN A 31 -13.51 3.99 -0.91
CA GLN A 31 -12.09 4.17 -1.21
C GLN A 31 -11.22 4.09 0.07
N TYR A 32 -11.65 4.76 1.14
CA TYR A 32 -11.02 4.66 2.46
C TYR A 32 -11.00 3.20 2.96
N GLN A 33 -12.14 2.49 2.90
CA GLN A 33 -12.21 1.10 3.35
C GLN A 33 -11.27 0.18 2.59
N VAL A 34 -11.12 0.37 1.28
CA VAL A 34 -10.19 -0.42 0.46
C VAL A 34 -8.74 -0.14 0.88
N VAL A 35 -8.34 1.13 0.96
CA VAL A 35 -6.96 1.48 1.36
C VAL A 35 -6.65 1.00 2.77
N TYR A 36 -7.59 1.18 3.70
CA TYR A 36 -7.48 0.66 5.07
C TYR A 36 -7.31 -0.86 5.10
N PHE A 37 -8.12 -1.59 4.33
CA PHE A 37 -7.98 -3.04 4.20
C PHE A 37 -6.59 -3.44 3.67
N LEU A 38 -6.06 -2.73 2.67
CA LEU A 38 -4.72 -3.02 2.15
C LEU A 38 -3.62 -2.75 3.19
N ILE A 39 -3.78 -1.76 4.06
CA ILE A 39 -2.85 -1.50 5.17
C ILE A 39 -2.94 -2.59 6.24
N ASP A 40 -4.15 -3.02 6.61
CA ASP A 40 -4.38 -4.12 7.54
C ASP A 40 -3.71 -5.43 7.06
N LEU A 41 -3.68 -5.65 5.74
CA LEU A 41 -2.92 -6.74 5.14
C LEU A 41 -1.39 -6.60 5.31
N MET A 42 -0.85 -5.38 5.34
CA MET A 42 0.58 -5.14 5.58
C MET A 42 0.97 -5.30 7.06
N ASP A 43 0.07 -4.89 7.96
CA ASP A 43 0.26 -5.04 9.41
C ASP A 43 0.26 -6.52 9.82
N ALA A 44 -0.47 -7.36 9.08
CA ALA A 44 -0.49 -8.79 9.32
C ALA A 44 0.92 -9.40 9.25
N SER A 45 1.29 -10.21 10.25
CA SER A 45 2.59 -10.89 10.33
C SER A 45 2.81 -11.99 9.28
N ASN A 46 1.89 -12.13 8.31
CA ASN A 46 1.93 -13.16 7.27
C ASN A 46 2.46 -12.57 5.96
N TYR A 47 3.55 -13.14 5.45
CA TYR A 47 4.16 -12.74 4.18
C TYR A 47 3.19 -12.73 2.98
N ASP A 48 2.28 -13.70 2.87
CA ASP A 48 1.32 -13.77 1.77
C ASP A 48 0.39 -12.55 1.75
N ASN A 49 0.00 -12.04 2.93
CA ASN A 49 -0.85 -10.85 3.05
C ASN A 49 -0.09 -9.59 2.62
N ILE A 50 1.17 -9.49 3.02
CA ILE A 50 2.06 -8.39 2.63
C ILE A 50 2.25 -8.39 1.11
N PHE A 51 2.57 -9.54 0.50
CA PHE A 51 2.70 -9.66 -0.95
C PHE A 51 1.40 -9.34 -1.69
N LEU A 52 0.27 -9.83 -1.18
CA LEU A 52 -1.04 -9.54 -1.75
C LEU A 52 -1.35 -8.04 -1.70
N SER A 53 -1.12 -7.39 -0.57
CA SER A 53 -1.34 -5.95 -0.42
C SER A 53 -0.52 -5.14 -1.43
N ARG A 54 0.78 -5.42 -1.53
CA ARG A 54 1.68 -4.79 -2.51
C ARG A 54 1.20 -4.99 -3.94
N TYR A 55 0.80 -6.21 -4.27
CA TYR A 55 0.25 -6.52 -5.59
C TYR A 55 -1.01 -5.73 -5.87
N LEU A 56 -1.99 -5.73 -4.95
CA LEU A 56 -3.25 -5.01 -5.13
C LEU A 56 -3.04 -3.50 -5.25
N PHE A 57 -2.14 -2.91 -4.47
CA PHE A 57 -1.74 -1.50 -4.63
C PHE A 57 -1.20 -1.22 -6.04
N SER A 58 -0.33 -2.08 -6.58
CA SER A 58 0.21 -1.92 -7.95
C SER A 58 -0.83 -2.09 -9.06
N LYS A 59 -2.03 -2.61 -8.75
CA LYS A 59 -3.15 -2.71 -9.70
C LYS A 59 -4.08 -1.50 -9.67
N ILE A 60 -3.92 -0.60 -8.70
CA ILE A 60 -4.63 0.67 -8.68
C ILE A 60 -3.92 1.65 -9.63
N PRO A 61 -4.65 2.45 -10.44
CA PRO A 61 -4.03 3.44 -11.32
C PRO A 61 -3.11 4.40 -10.55
N GLU A 62 -1.83 4.45 -10.95
CA GLU A 62 -0.81 5.26 -10.28
C GLU A 62 -1.21 6.74 -10.18
N VAL A 63 -1.73 7.32 -11.27
CA VAL A 63 -2.19 8.72 -11.31
C VAL A 63 -3.24 8.99 -10.23
N TRP A 64 -4.13 8.03 -9.98
CA TRP A 64 -5.14 8.14 -8.95
C TRP A 64 -4.53 8.06 -7.55
N LEU A 65 -3.61 7.11 -7.31
CA LEU A 65 -2.91 6.99 -6.03
C LEU A 65 -2.13 8.26 -5.69
N VAL A 66 -1.37 8.80 -6.64
CA VAL A 66 -0.59 10.03 -6.43
C VAL A 66 -1.50 11.20 -6.03
N SER A 67 -2.73 11.24 -6.56
CA SER A 67 -3.67 12.33 -6.34
C SER A 67 -4.53 12.16 -5.07
N ASN A 68 -4.78 10.94 -4.61
CA ASN A 68 -5.79 10.66 -3.58
C ASN A 68 -5.23 9.94 -2.33
N LEU A 69 -4.18 9.14 -2.48
CA LEU A 69 -3.61 8.37 -1.38
C LEU A 69 -3.14 9.26 -0.22
N PRO A 70 -2.49 10.42 -0.43
CA PRO A 70 -2.08 11.27 0.68
C PRO A 70 -3.23 11.71 1.59
N ASP A 71 -4.37 12.11 1.01
CA ASP A 71 -5.54 12.54 1.77
C ASP A 71 -6.19 11.36 2.51
N LEU A 72 -6.31 10.20 1.87
CA LEU A 72 -6.83 8.99 2.51
C LEU A 72 -5.91 8.53 3.67
N MET A 73 -4.60 8.63 3.50
CA MET A 73 -3.64 8.26 4.53
C MET A 73 -3.68 9.20 5.73
N ASN A 74 -3.92 10.51 5.53
CA ASN A 74 -4.16 11.42 6.65
C ASN A 74 -5.41 11.02 7.46
N ASP A 75 -6.48 10.59 6.78
CA ASP A 75 -7.70 10.11 7.42
C ASP A 75 -7.44 8.80 8.21
N ILE A 76 -6.62 7.89 7.67
CA ILE A 76 -6.25 6.60 8.29
C ILE A 76 -5.32 6.79 9.50
N GLU A 77 -4.31 7.65 9.37
CA GLU A 77 -3.40 8.05 10.47
C GLU A 77 -4.20 8.68 11.61
N SER A 78 -5.10 9.61 11.30
CA SER A 78 -5.95 10.28 12.31
C SER A 78 -6.86 9.29 13.06
N SER A 79 -7.17 8.14 12.44
CA SER A 79 -7.97 7.07 13.03
C SER A 79 -7.13 6.05 13.80
N GLN A 80 -5.82 6.28 13.97
CA GLN A 80 -4.85 5.39 14.63
C GLN A 80 -4.72 4.00 14.00
N HIS A 81 -5.07 3.89 12.72
CA HIS A 81 -4.96 2.66 11.95
C HIS A 81 -3.60 2.51 11.24
N PHE A 82 -2.77 3.55 11.29
CA PHE A 82 -1.41 3.57 10.77
C PHE A 82 -0.58 4.56 11.59
N ASP A 83 0.63 4.19 11.99
CA ASP A 83 1.58 5.06 12.68
C ASP A 83 2.87 5.21 11.87
N TRP A 84 3.22 6.44 11.49
CA TRP A 84 4.48 6.74 10.79
C TRP A 84 5.73 6.55 11.67
N ASN A 85 5.57 6.29 12.97
CA ASN A 85 6.66 5.87 13.86
C ASN A 85 6.80 4.35 13.99
N ASP A 86 5.91 3.57 13.35
CA ASP A 86 6.05 2.12 13.29
C ASP A 86 6.95 1.72 12.11
N GLU A 87 8.18 1.30 12.43
CA GLU A 87 9.17 0.84 11.46
C GLU A 87 8.61 -0.25 10.53
N TRP A 88 7.87 -1.21 11.09
CA TRP A 88 7.33 -2.33 10.33
C TRP A 88 6.37 -1.84 9.25
N LEU A 89 5.39 -1.03 9.64
CA LEU A 89 4.40 -0.48 8.71
C LEU A 89 5.02 0.47 7.69
N VAL A 90 5.96 1.32 8.09
CA VAL A 90 6.67 2.22 7.18
C VAL A 90 7.43 1.43 6.10
N ARG A 91 8.16 0.38 6.49
CA ARG A 91 8.88 -0.48 5.53
C ARG A 91 7.92 -1.10 4.54
N ARG A 92 6.78 -1.65 4.98
CA ARG A 92 5.80 -2.27 4.08
C ARG A 92 5.12 -1.26 3.17
N MET A 93 4.82 -0.07 3.68
CA MET A 93 4.29 1.01 2.85
C MET A 93 5.31 1.44 1.78
N ALA A 94 6.58 1.60 2.13
CA ALA A 94 7.64 1.92 1.17
C ALA A 94 7.79 0.81 0.12
N GLU A 95 7.77 -0.46 0.53
CA GLU A 95 7.78 -1.61 -0.40
C GLU A 95 6.56 -1.63 -1.32
N ALA A 96 5.37 -1.30 -0.81
CA ALA A 96 4.13 -1.26 -1.57
C ALA A 96 4.09 -0.10 -2.56
N MET A 97 4.69 1.04 -2.22
CA MET A 97 4.74 2.21 -3.09
C MET A 97 5.92 2.18 -4.07
N SER A 98 6.87 1.25 -3.90
CA SER A 98 8.11 1.17 -4.70
C SER A 98 7.90 0.98 -6.22
N PHE A 99 6.70 0.58 -6.66
CA PHE A 99 6.35 0.53 -8.08
C PHE A 99 6.17 1.91 -8.72
N SER A 100 6.15 3.00 -7.93
CA SER A 100 6.12 4.39 -8.38
C SER A 100 7.14 5.22 -7.60
N GLY A 101 8.07 5.86 -8.32
CA GLY A 101 9.06 6.75 -7.70
C GLY A 101 8.43 7.94 -6.97
N LEU A 102 7.29 8.44 -7.46
CA LEU A 102 6.55 9.54 -6.83
C LEU A 102 5.90 9.12 -5.52
N LEU A 103 5.25 7.94 -5.51
CA LEU A 103 4.62 7.43 -4.29
C LEU A 103 5.65 7.01 -3.24
N LEU A 104 6.77 6.41 -3.67
CA LEU A 104 7.88 6.08 -2.77
C LEU A 104 8.47 7.36 -2.16
N ASP A 105 8.79 8.37 -2.97
CA ASP A 105 9.31 9.65 -2.48
C ASP A 105 8.37 10.32 -1.47
N TRP A 106 7.06 10.33 -1.76
CA TRP A 106 6.05 10.82 -0.82
C TRP A 106 6.07 10.05 0.50
N THR A 107 6.09 8.71 0.44
CA THR A 107 6.10 7.83 1.62
C THR A 107 7.33 8.10 2.49
N LEU A 108 8.52 8.16 1.87
CA LEU A 108 9.77 8.39 2.58
C LEU A 108 9.83 9.78 3.20
N LYS A 109 9.36 10.82 2.49
CA LYS A 109 9.25 12.18 3.03
C LYS A 109 8.31 12.25 4.24
N LYS A 110 7.22 11.48 4.21
CA LYS A 110 6.28 11.44 5.33
C LYS A 110 6.90 10.77 6.55
N ALA A 111 7.52 9.59 6.36
CA ALA A 111 8.24 8.87 7.40
C ALA A 111 9.49 9.61 7.93
N SER A 112 10.13 10.47 7.13
CA SER A 112 11.31 11.27 7.54
C SER A 112 11.01 12.25 8.69
N SER A 113 9.74 12.49 9.01
CA SER A 113 9.33 13.30 10.15
C SER A 113 9.25 12.52 11.47
N SER A 114 9.47 11.20 11.43
CA SER A 114 9.48 10.34 12.61
C SER A 114 10.61 10.70 13.58
N GLN A 115 10.36 10.44 14.87
CA GLN A 115 11.38 10.55 15.91
C GLN A 115 12.06 9.21 16.22
N ASP A 116 11.59 8.12 15.61
CA ASP A 116 12.12 6.77 15.80
C ASP A 116 13.34 6.55 14.90
N ALA A 117 14.47 6.16 15.50
CA ALA A 117 15.71 5.96 14.78
C ALA A 117 15.66 4.79 13.77
N ASN A 118 14.91 3.74 14.07
CA ASN A 118 14.75 2.59 13.17
C ASN A 118 13.93 2.96 11.93
N VAL A 119 12.91 3.84 12.11
CA VAL A 119 12.15 4.40 10.98
C VAL A 119 13.05 5.24 10.07
N LEU A 120 13.91 6.09 10.66
CA LEU A 120 14.84 6.92 9.88
C LEU A 120 15.88 6.06 9.14
N GLU A 121 16.40 5.00 9.77
CA GLU A 121 17.27 4.02 9.10
C GLU A 121 16.55 3.34 7.93
N ALA A 122 15.31 2.90 8.12
CA ALA A 122 14.50 2.35 7.04
C ALA A 122 14.34 3.36 5.89
N VAL A 123 14.09 4.63 6.20
CA VAL A 123 14.00 5.69 5.16
C VAL A 123 15.28 5.77 4.34
N GLU A 124 16.45 5.82 4.99
CA GLU A 124 17.76 5.88 4.32
C GLU A 124 17.99 4.65 3.43
N GLU A 125 17.66 3.45 3.91
CA GLU A 125 17.74 2.22 3.13
C GLU A 125 16.88 2.29 1.86
N PHE A 126 15.67 2.88 1.94
CA PHE A 126 14.78 2.96 0.80
C PHE A 126 15.07 4.11 -0.17
N GLN A 127 15.78 5.16 0.28
CA GLN A 127 16.17 6.29 -0.59
C GLN A 127 17.04 5.85 -1.77
N ILE A 128 17.83 4.77 -1.62
CA ILE A 128 18.66 4.23 -2.69
C ILE A 128 17.85 3.75 -3.90
N TYR A 129 16.55 3.48 -3.74
CA TYR A 129 15.68 3.00 -4.81
C TYR A 129 15.16 4.15 -5.71
N LEU A 130 15.08 5.38 -5.21
CA LEU A 130 14.56 6.54 -5.96
C LEU A 130 15.31 6.83 -7.28
N PRO A 131 16.66 6.81 -7.33
CA PRO A 131 17.40 7.14 -8.55
C PRO A 131 17.28 6.08 -9.66
N HIS A 132 16.86 4.85 -9.32
CA HIS A 132 16.86 3.72 -10.24
C HIS A 132 15.52 3.48 -10.94
N GLY A 133 14.47 4.23 -10.57
CA GLY A 133 13.13 3.99 -11.07
C GLY A 133 12.57 2.62 -10.64
N THR A 134 11.34 2.36 -11.04
CA THR A 134 10.39 1.35 -10.54
C THR A 134 10.77 -0.11 -10.84
N ASN A 135 11.96 -0.35 -11.39
CA ASN A 135 12.37 -1.63 -11.99
C ASN A 135 12.80 -2.72 -11.00
N ARG A 136 12.72 -2.52 -9.67
CA ARG A 136 13.21 -3.52 -8.70
C ARG A 136 12.16 -4.51 -8.20
N TYR A 137 10.87 -4.25 -8.43
CA TYR A 137 9.80 -5.09 -7.88
C TYR A 137 8.72 -5.36 -8.94
N GLU A 138 9.08 -5.92 -10.09
CA GLU A 138 8.12 -6.71 -10.87
C GLU A 138 7.75 -7.95 -10.04
N VAL A 139 6.74 -7.82 -9.19
CA VAL A 139 6.18 -8.94 -8.45
C VAL A 139 5.32 -9.75 -9.43
N VAL A 140 5.92 -10.79 -10.02
CA VAL A 140 5.18 -11.81 -10.76
C VAL A 140 4.51 -12.72 -9.74
N ILE A 141 3.24 -12.44 -9.42
CA ILE A 141 2.39 -13.42 -8.73
C ILE A 141 1.85 -14.38 -9.79
N ASP A 142 2.36 -15.61 -9.80
CA ASP A 142 1.75 -16.68 -10.58
C ASP A 142 0.42 -17.07 -9.91
N LEU A 143 -0.68 -16.54 -10.43
CA LEU A 143 -2.04 -16.83 -9.96
C LEU A 143 -2.59 -18.16 -10.53
N THR A 144 -1.76 -19.03 -11.12
CA THR A 144 -2.21 -20.37 -11.54
C THR A 144 -2.40 -21.31 -10.34
N VAL A 145 -3.42 -21.03 -9.52
CA VAL A 145 -4.02 -22.04 -8.66
C VAL A 145 -5.09 -22.76 -9.49
N ARG A 146 -4.79 -24.00 -9.88
CA ARG A 146 -5.73 -24.95 -10.49
C ARG A 146 -6.74 -25.47 -9.48
#